data_AF-A0A2N7U4B7-F1
#
_entry.id   AF-A0A2N7U4B7-F1
#
_cell.length_a   1.000
_cell.length_b   1.000
_cell.length_c   1.000
_cell.angle_alpha   90.00
_cell.angle_beta   90.00
_cell.angle_gamma   90.00
#
_symmetry.space_group_name_H-M   'P 1'
#
loop_
_entity.id
_entity.type
_entity.pdbx_description
1 polymer ?
#
loop_
_entity_poly.entity_id
_entity_poly.type
_entity_poly.pdbx_seq_one_letter_code
_entity_poly.pdbx_strand_id
1 'polypeptide(L)'
;MKKSAFALSLVALSLTVSSAVSADSSSIDDVLAGALACTDSILEQSRAEQEQQTRGEMHLYSVPYEHAIAVQVGTSYSRDARIQYIPVIETSYLDGTTPGSAWSECMQARGLPTPTLPSE
;
A
#
# COMPACT_ATOMS: atom_id res chain seq x y z
N MET A 1 -25.39 56.50 -23.36
CA MET A 1 -24.85 56.43 -24.74
C MET A 1 -23.57 55.60 -24.73
N LYS A 2 -23.42 54.73 -25.73
CA LYS A 2 -22.32 53.76 -25.96
C LYS A 2 -20.94 54.42 -26.16
N LYS A 3 -19.87 53.68 -25.82
CA LYS A 3 -18.69 53.25 -26.63
C LYS A 3 -17.51 52.93 -25.68
N SER A 4 -17.20 51.67 -25.38
CA SER A 4 -16.36 50.69 -26.12
C SER A 4 -14.90 51.10 -26.36
N ALA A 5 -13.97 50.37 -25.72
CA ALA A 5 -12.68 49.84 -26.22
C ALA A 5 -12.07 48.99 -25.07
N PHE A 6 -12.01 47.65 -25.07
CA PHE A 6 -11.13 46.72 -25.82
C PHE A 6 -9.68 47.25 -25.93
N ALA A 7 -8.59 46.54 -25.57
CA ALA A 7 -8.34 45.18 -25.10
C ALA A 7 -6.82 45.02 -24.79
N LEU A 8 -6.40 43.77 -24.52
CA LEU A 8 -5.03 43.20 -24.49
C LEU A 8 -4.24 43.43 -23.19
N SER A 9 -3.60 42.44 -22.56
CA SER A 9 -3.19 41.10 -22.99
C SER A 9 -2.96 40.26 -21.73
N LEU A 10 -3.62 39.10 -21.58
CA LEU A 10 -3.29 38.13 -20.53
C LEU A 10 -2.39 37.06 -21.14
N VAL A 11 -1.09 37.17 -20.90
CA VAL A 11 -0.13 36.10 -21.19
C VAL A 11 -0.38 35.00 -20.15
N ALA A 12 -1.09 33.96 -20.55
CA ALA A 12 -1.21 32.74 -19.76
C ALA A 12 0.13 32.00 -19.83
N LEU A 13 0.97 32.20 -18.83
CA LEU A 13 2.18 31.41 -18.62
C LEU A 13 1.75 30.00 -18.19
N SER A 14 1.71 29.07 -19.13
CA SER A 14 1.48 27.65 -18.85
C SER A 14 2.71 27.09 -18.12
N LEU A 15 2.71 27.17 -16.80
CA LEU A 15 3.63 26.41 -15.95
C LEU A 15 3.19 24.94 -15.99
N THR A 16 3.74 24.19 -16.95
CA THR A 16 3.76 22.73 -16.90
C THR A 16 4.66 22.33 -15.73
N VAL A 17 4.06 22.21 -14.54
CA VAL A 17 4.71 21.57 -13.40
C VAL A 17 4.89 20.11 -13.79
N SER A 18 6.09 19.80 -14.31
CA SER A 18 6.57 18.44 -14.42
C SER A 18 6.86 17.98 -13.00
N SER A 19 5.82 17.53 -12.28
CA SER A 19 5.99 16.83 -11.03
C SER A 19 6.68 15.51 -11.38
N ALA A 20 8.00 15.48 -11.25
CA ALA A 20 8.71 14.23 -11.08
C ALA A 20 8.04 13.55 -9.89
N VAL A 21 7.29 12.48 -10.14
CA VAL A 21 6.88 11.55 -9.10
C VAL A 21 8.20 10.98 -8.55
N SER A 22 8.67 11.56 -7.46
CA SER A 22 9.55 10.85 -6.56
C SER A 22 8.74 9.66 -6.09
N ALA A 23 9.12 8.46 -6.51
CA ALA A 23 8.61 7.26 -5.89
C ALA A 23 9.11 7.27 -4.43
N ASP A 24 8.30 7.81 -3.53
CA ASP A 24 8.51 7.64 -2.10
C ASP A 24 8.36 6.14 -1.84
N SER A 25 9.49 5.45 -1.66
CA SER A 25 9.47 4.08 -1.15
C SER A 25 8.76 4.11 0.21
N SER A 26 7.64 3.40 0.35
CA SER A 26 6.93 3.30 1.61
C SER A 26 7.90 2.90 2.71
N SER A 27 7.90 3.62 3.82
CA SER A 27 8.77 3.27 4.94
C SER A 27 8.32 1.93 5.54
N ILE A 28 9.22 1.25 6.24
CA ILE A 28 8.89 0.00 6.92
C ILE A 28 7.78 0.20 7.97
N ASP A 29 7.69 1.40 8.55
CA ASP A 29 6.64 1.78 9.49
C ASP A 29 5.29 1.96 8.78
N ASP A 30 5.27 2.51 7.56
CA ASP A 30 4.05 2.60 6.74
C ASP A 30 3.52 1.22 6.36
N VAL A 31 4.43 0.29 6.02
CA VAL A 31 4.08 -1.10 5.71
C VAL A 31 3.47 -1.79 6.94
N LEU A 32 4.07 -1.61 8.12
CA LEU A 32 3.53 -2.18 9.36
C LEU A 32 2.16 -1.59 9.72
N ALA A 33 2.01 -0.26 9.66
CA ALA A 33 0.75 0.41 9.97
C ALA A 33 -0.36 0.00 8.99
N GLY A 34 -0.06 -0.09 7.70
CA GLY A 34 -1.00 -0.55 6.69
C GLY A 34 -1.40 -2.01 6.87
N ALA A 35 -0.44 -2.88 7.18
CA ALA A 35 -0.70 -4.29 7.43
C ALA A 35 -1.58 -4.52 8.66
N LEU A 36 -1.37 -3.77 9.74
CA LEU A 36 -2.25 -3.77 10.91
C LEU A 36 -3.68 -3.36 10.52
N ALA A 37 -3.82 -2.24 9.81
CA ALA A 37 -5.13 -1.75 9.38
C ALA A 37 -5.85 -2.72 8.44
N CYS A 38 -5.12 -3.39 7.54
CA CYS A 38 -5.68 -4.42 6.66
C CYS A 38 -6.06 -5.68 7.44
N THR A 39 -5.21 -6.13 8.35
CA THR A 39 -5.49 -7.29 9.22
C THR A 39 -6.76 -7.07 10.04
N ASP A 40 -6.88 -5.91 10.70
CA ASP A 40 -8.04 -5.56 11.51
C ASP A 40 -9.32 -5.48 10.67
N SER A 41 -9.25 -4.83 9.51
CA SER A 41 -10.40 -4.68 8.62
C SER A 41 -10.88 -6.02 8.05
N ILE A 42 -9.96 -6.91 7.67
CA ILE A 42 -10.28 -8.24 7.16
C ILE A 42 -10.81 -9.15 8.27
N LEU A 43 -10.27 -9.03 9.50
CA LEU A 43 -10.79 -9.74 10.67
C LEU A 43 -12.23 -9.33 10.99
N GLU A 44 -12.53 -8.03 10.97
CA GLU A 44 -13.88 -7.51 11.21
C GLU A 44 -14.87 -8.01 10.15
N GLN A 45 -14.52 -7.90 8.87
CA GLN A 45 -15.36 -8.39 7.77
C GLN A 45 -15.55 -9.91 7.82
N SER A 46 -14.50 -10.67 8.12
CA SER A 46 -14.58 -12.13 8.23
C SER A 46 -15.50 -12.57 9.37
N ARG A 47 -15.52 -11.84 10.49
CA ARG A 47 -16.45 -12.12 11.60
C ARG A 47 -17.90 -11.87 11.19
N ALA A 48 -18.17 -10.82 10.42
CA ALA A 48 -19.51 -10.55 9.89
C ALA A 48 -19.97 -11.65 8.91
N GLU A 49 -19.07 -12.16 8.06
CA GLU A 49 -19.36 -13.29 7.17
C GLU A 49 -19.54 -14.62 7.93
N GLN A 50 -18.77 -14.84 9.00
CA GLN A 50 -18.89 -16.03 9.85
C GLN A 50 -20.27 -16.17 10.48
N GLU A 51 -20.97 -15.06 10.76
CA GLU A 51 -22.35 -15.09 11.25
C GLU A 51 -23.34 -15.64 10.20
N GLN A 52 -23.00 -15.54 8.92
CA GLN A 52 -23.81 -16.01 7.79
C GLN A 52 -23.34 -17.37 7.25
N GLN A 53 -22.05 -17.68 7.40
CA GLN A 53 -21.39 -18.87 6.88
C GLN A 53 -20.84 -19.72 8.02
N THR A 54 -21.42 -20.90 8.23
CA THR A 54 -21.06 -21.80 9.36
C THR A 54 -19.74 -22.54 9.18
N ARG A 55 -19.09 -22.44 8.02
CA ARG A 55 -17.80 -23.11 7.73
C ARG A 55 -16.81 -22.10 7.19
N GLY A 56 -15.62 -22.12 7.77
CA GLY A 56 -14.48 -21.34 7.34
C GLY A 56 -13.41 -21.31 8.41
N GLU A 57 -12.22 -20.89 8.02
CA GLU A 57 -11.08 -20.77 8.92
C GLU A 57 -10.42 -19.40 8.77
N MET A 58 -9.85 -18.91 9.86
CA MET A 58 -9.05 -17.69 9.89
C MET A 58 -7.70 -18.01 10.52
N HIS A 59 -6.62 -17.62 9.84
CA HIS A 59 -5.25 -17.88 10.25
C HIS A 59 -4.54 -16.54 10.33
N LEU A 60 -4.07 -16.18 11.52
CA LEU A 60 -3.31 -14.96 11.76
C LEU A 60 -1.85 -15.32 12.05
N TYR A 61 -0.93 -14.71 11.32
CA TYR A 61 0.49 -14.95 11.49
C TYR A 61 1.28 -13.69 11.14
N SER A 62 2.61 -13.76 11.25
CA SER A 62 3.48 -12.67 10.80
C SER A 62 4.56 -13.17 9.86
N VAL A 63 4.83 -12.39 8.82
CA VAL A 63 5.87 -12.67 7.83
C VAL A 63 7.01 -11.68 7.97
N PRO A 64 8.28 -12.10 7.79
CA PRO A 64 9.39 -11.17 7.76
C PRO A 64 9.32 -10.31 6.50
N TYR A 65 9.46 -9.00 6.67
CA TYR A 65 9.61 -8.02 5.61
C TYR A 65 10.96 -7.33 5.72
N GLU A 66 11.78 -7.43 4.69
CA GLU A 66 13.08 -6.76 4.60
C GLU A 66 12.94 -5.45 3.82
N HIS A 67 13.20 -4.33 4.47
CA HIS A 67 13.39 -3.05 3.81
C HIS A 67 14.89 -2.76 3.70
N ALA A 68 15.42 -2.80 2.48
CA ALA A 68 16.82 -2.53 2.20
C ALA A 68 16.98 -1.27 1.35
N ILE A 69 17.73 -0.29 1.88
CA ILE A 69 18.10 0.93 1.14
C ILE A 69 19.57 0.81 0.76
N ALA A 70 19.82 0.81 -0.55
CA ALA A 70 21.17 0.82 -1.12
C ALA A 70 21.48 2.22 -1.66
N VAL A 71 22.54 2.84 -1.13
CA VAL A 71 23.04 4.13 -1.63
C VAL A 71 24.42 3.92 -2.23
N GLN A 72 24.59 4.31 -3.50
CA GLN A 72 25.87 4.28 -4.19
C GLN A 72 26.32 5.70 -4.54
N VAL A 73 27.55 6.05 -4.16
CA VAL A 73 28.19 7.34 -4.50
C VAL A 73 29.58 7.06 -5.06
N GLY A 74 29.75 7.19 -6.38
CA GLY A 74 30.98 6.81 -7.07
C GLY A 74 31.24 5.30 -6.94
N THR A 75 32.39 4.94 -6.36
CA THR A 75 32.77 3.55 -6.06
C THR A 75 32.39 3.10 -4.65
N SER A 76 31.81 3.99 -3.84
CA SER A 76 31.40 3.68 -2.46
C SER A 76 29.95 3.24 -2.42
N TYR A 77 29.66 2.25 -1.57
CA TYR A 77 28.35 1.64 -1.39
C TYR A 77 28.00 1.56 0.10
N SER A 78 26.77 1.89 0.44
CA SER A 78 26.18 1.68 1.76
C SER A 78 24.86 0.94 1.63
N ARG A 79 24.63 -0.04 2.51
CA ARG A 79 23.37 -0.80 2.63
C ARG A 79 22.90 -0.71 4.07
N ASP A 80 21.69 -0.22 4.27
CA ASP A 80 20.93 -0.42 5.52
C ASP A 80 19.81 -1.41 5.22
N ALA A 81 19.69 -2.45 6.03
CA ALA A 81 18.66 -3.46 5.91
C ALA A 81 17.97 -3.63 7.27
N ARG A 82 16.66 -3.41 7.29
CA ARG A 82 15.82 -3.60 8.48
C ARG A 82 14.80 -4.68 8.20
N ILE A 83 14.69 -5.63 9.12
CA ILE A 83 13.69 -6.68 9.08
C ILE A 83 12.62 -6.36 10.12
N GLN A 84 11.37 -6.34 9.68
CA GLN A 84 10.20 -6.19 10.54
C GLN A 84 9.22 -7.32 10.25
N TYR A 85 8.62 -7.89 11.28
CA TYR A 85 7.54 -8.85 11.11
C TYR A 85 6.22 -8.12 10.88
N ILE A 86 5.54 -8.45 9.78
CA ILE A 86 4.32 -7.80 9.30
C ILE A 86 3.14 -8.77 9.54
N PRO A 87 2.07 -8.33 10.22
CA PRO A 87 0.91 -9.17 10.48
C PRO A 87 0.14 -9.43 9.17
N VAL A 88 -0.32 -10.66 9.03
CA VAL A 88 -1.12 -11.15 7.91
C VAL A 88 -2.31 -11.93 8.46
N ILE A 89 -3.43 -11.87 7.76
CA ILE A 89 -4.59 -12.74 7.99
C ILE A 89 -4.95 -13.42 6.69
N GLU A 90 -5.13 -14.73 6.77
CA GLU A 90 -5.79 -15.55 5.76
C GLU A 90 -7.14 -15.99 6.30
N THR A 91 -8.13 -16.02 5.43
CA THR A 91 -9.52 -16.24 5.82
C THR A 91 -10.29 -16.80 4.65
N SER A 92 -10.81 -18.02 4.78
CA SER A 92 -11.62 -18.65 3.73
C SER A 92 -12.95 -17.91 3.49
N TYR A 93 -13.33 -16.98 4.39
CA TYR A 93 -14.54 -16.17 4.26
C TYR A 93 -14.42 -15.10 3.16
N LEU A 94 -13.20 -14.60 2.89
CA LEU A 94 -12.98 -13.48 1.96
C LEU A 94 -11.95 -13.78 0.87
N ASP A 95 -11.04 -14.73 1.08
CA ASP A 95 -9.92 -15.02 0.18
C ASP A 95 -10.29 -15.79 -1.10
N GLY A 96 -11.55 -16.21 -1.24
CA GLY A 96 -12.01 -17.02 -2.36
C GLY A 96 -11.18 -18.31 -2.49
N THR A 97 -10.43 -18.46 -3.59
CA THR A 97 -9.57 -19.63 -3.86
C THR A 97 -8.09 -19.41 -3.51
N THR A 98 -7.70 -18.20 -3.12
CA THR A 98 -6.29 -17.81 -2.96
C THR A 98 -6.07 -17.27 -1.55
N PRO A 99 -5.53 -18.08 -0.62
CA PRO A 99 -5.25 -17.66 0.75
C PRO A 99 -4.48 -16.35 0.80
N GLY A 100 -4.90 -15.44 1.66
CA GLY A 100 -4.30 -14.13 1.87
C GLY A 100 -4.56 -13.11 0.75
N SER A 101 -5.40 -13.43 -0.24
CA SER A 101 -5.72 -12.50 -1.33
C SER A 101 -6.45 -11.26 -0.85
N ALA A 102 -7.41 -11.36 0.08
CA ALA A 102 -8.15 -10.20 0.58
C ALA A 102 -7.22 -9.24 1.34
N TRP A 103 -6.29 -9.78 2.13
CA TRP A 103 -5.26 -8.98 2.80
C TRP A 103 -4.30 -8.33 1.81
N SER A 104 -3.84 -9.09 0.81
CA SER A 104 -2.92 -8.61 -0.22
C SER A 104 -3.53 -7.50 -1.07
N GLU A 105 -4.81 -7.64 -1.43
CA GLU A 105 -5.59 -6.61 -2.14
C GLU A 105 -5.76 -5.36 -1.30
N CYS A 106 -6.03 -5.48 0.00
CA CYS A 106 -6.09 -4.33 0.91
C CYS A 106 -4.77 -3.55 0.96
N MET A 107 -3.63 -4.25 1.04
CA MET A 107 -2.31 -3.62 1.03
C MET A 107 -2.05 -2.90 -0.30
N GLN A 108 -2.35 -3.54 -1.43
CA GLN A 108 -2.18 -2.95 -2.77
C GLN A 108 -3.09 -1.73 -3.00
N ALA A 109 -4.33 -1.76 -2.51
CA ALA A 109 -5.26 -0.63 -2.57
C ALA A 109 -4.74 0.60 -1.80
N ARG A 110 -3.87 0.39 -0.81
CA ARG A 110 -3.16 1.44 -0.06
C ARG A 110 -1.83 1.85 -0.70
N GLY A 111 -1.46 1.27 -1.84
CA GLY A 111 -0.18 1.50 -2.50
C GLY A 111 1.01 0.91 -1.75
N LEU A 112 0.77 -0.06 -0.86
CA LEU A 112 1.81 -0.67 -0.04
C LEU A 112 2.32 -1.98 -0.64
N PRO A 113 3.62 -2.27 -0.50
CA PRO A 113 4.18 -3.55 -0.91
C PRO A 113 3.59 -4.71 -0.09
N THR A 114 3.44 -5.86 -0.74
CA THR A 114 3.02 -7.10 -0.10
C THR A 114 4.24 -8.01 0.10
N PRO A 115 4.54 -8.45 1.34
CA PRO A 115 5.53 -9.48 1.58
C PRO A 115 5.10 -10.81 0.94
N THR A 116 6.07 -11.66 0.60
CA THR A 116 5.79 -13.01 0.14
C THR A 116 5.16 -13.82 1.27
N LEU A 117 3.95 -14.32 1.04
CA LEU A 117 3.26 -15.20 1.98
C LEU A 117 3.80 -16.64 1.86
N PRO A 118 3.87 -17.40 2.97
CA PRO A 118 4.23 -18.80 2.91
C PRO A 118 3.23 -19.57 2.04
N SER A 119 3.72 -20.42 1.14
CA SER A 119 2.88 -21.40 0.46
C SER A 119 2.60 -22.57 1.40
N GLU A 120 1.33 -22.87 1.64
CA GLU A 120 0.91 -24.12 2.30
C GLU A 120 1.32 -25.36 1.51
#